data_AF-A0A7S1R5F8-F1
#
_entry.id   AF-A0A7S1R5F8-F1
#
_cell.length_a   1.000
_cell.length_b   1.000
_cell.length_c   1.000
_cell.angle_alpha   90.00
_cell.angle_beta   90.00
_cell.angle_gamma   90.00
#
_symmetry.space_group_name_H-M   'P 1'
#
loop_
_entity.id
_entity.type
_entity.pdbx_description
1 polymer ?
#
loop_
_entity_poly.entity_id
_entity_poly.type
_entity_poly.pdbx_seq_one_letter_code
_entity_poly.pdbx_strand_id
1 'polypeptide(L)'
;SQILAVGLSARRNMCVHPEVSSEGDRERVDELCRQMTAPWVRDQVAKDKKGTLCQHYEKYEQALSQQSLLLESGVYTIEDLRAKGLEEGCGWCPYFAARRLIQASSVVVLNYQYVLDPKVSLASQLGGAPSLPGAGANKGGPRAQLSETEPSIVVFDEAHNIDDVCIESMSVKLNRQKLDQSSGNLTKLNSEIDRMKREDASRLQDEYRRLVQGLQQAGQIDAQVAERLSSPVLPEDLVNEAIPGNIRRAEHFIGLLRRLVNFLKAYLR
;
A
#
# COMPACT_ATOMS: atom_id res chain seq x y z
N SER A 1 24.23 -28.20 -2.09
CA SER A 1 23.86 -26.79 -2.30
C SER A 1 22.49 -26.76 -2.92
N GLN A 2 21.49 -26.36 -2.14
CA GLN A 2 20.10 -26.27 -2.59
C GLN A 2 19.89 -24.89 -3.22
N ILE A 3 19.75 -24.82 -4.54
CA ILE A 3 19.54 -23.56 -5.27
C ILE A 3 18.04 -23.28 -5.32
N LEU A 4 17.64 -22.10 -4.86
CA LEU A 4 16.28 -21.59 -5.04
C LEU A 4 16.32 -20.50 -6.12
N ALA A 5 15.60 -20.73 -7.21
CA ALA A 5 15.44 -19.75 -8.29
C ALA A 5 13.95 -19.41 -8.45
N VAL A 6 13.62 -18.11 -8.54
CA VAL A 6 12.23 -17.67 -8.67
C VAL A 6 12.07 -16.64 -9.78
N GLY A 7 11.02 -16.80 -10.58
CA GLY A 7 10.57 -15.79 -11.54
C GLY A 7 9.47 -14.90 -10.95
N LEU A 8 9.65 -13.58 -11.00
CA LEU A 8 8.58 -12.63 -10.69
C LEU A 8 8.09 -11.94 -11.97
N SER A 9 6.77 -11.91 -12.13
CA SER A 9 6.11 -11.16 -13.20
C SER A 9 5.02 -10.22 -12.66
N ALA A 10 4.28 -9.60 -13.58
CA ALA A 10 3.11 -8.79 -13.24
C ALA A 10 1.98 -9.63 -12.62
N ARG A 11 1.11 -9.00 -11.81
CA ARG A 11 -0.04 -9.66 -11.20
C ARG A 11 -0.91 -10.39 -12.22
N ARG A 12 -1.11 -9.79 -13.40
CA ARG A 12 -1.89 -10.39 -14.51
C ARG A 12 -1.40 -11.79 -14.93
N ASN A 13 -0.08 -12.03 -14.89
CA ASN A 13 0.52 -13.28 -15.36
C ASN A 13 0.52 -14.36 -14.27
N MET A 14 0.43 -13.96 -13.00
CA MET A 14 0.50 -14.87 -11.85
C MET A 14 -0.84 -15.03 -11.14
N CYS A 15 -1.87 -14.22 -11.44
CA CYS A 15 -3.14 -14.33 -10.74
C CYS A 15 -3.84 -15.67 -11.07
N VAL A 16 -4.35 -16.33 -10.03
CA VAL A 16 -5.15 -17.56 -10.12
C VAL A 16 -6.63 -17.31 -9.80
N HIS A 17 -6.99 -16.10 -9.34
CA HIS A 17 -8.37 -15.77 -9.01
C HIS A 17 -9.22 -15.68 -10.28
N PRO A 18 -10.35 -16.40 -10.39
CA PRO A 18 -11.09 -16.53 -11.66
C PRO A 18 -11.59 -15.19 -12.19
N GLU A 19 -12.13 -14.32 -11.32
CA GLU A 19 -12.66 -13.01 -11.73
C GLU A 19 -11.58 -11.98 -12.09
N VAL A 20 -10.39 -12.10 -11.51
CA VAL A 20 -9.29 -11.14 -11.74
C VAL A 20 -8.45 -11.59 -12.92
N SER A 21 -8.27 -12.90 -13.09
CA SER A 21 -7.53 -13.47 -14.22
C SER A 21 -8.26 -13.34 -15.55
N SER A 22 -9.59 -13.14 -15.56
CA SER A 22 -10.36 -12.90 -16.78
C SER A 22 -10.23 -11.48 -17.34
N GLU A 23 -9.73 -10.53 -16.54
CA GLU A 23 -9.60 -9.13 -16.94
C GLU A 23 -8.30 -8.92 -17.74
N GLY A 24 -8.41 -8.27 -18.90
CA GLY A 24 -7.26 -8.03 -19.79
C GLY A 24 -6.38 -6.83 -19.38
N ASP A 25 -6.97 -5.85 -18.68
CA ASP A 25 -6.29 -4.61 -18.34
C ASP A 25 -5.43 -4.73 -17.07
N ARG A 26 -4.13 -4.41 -17.19
CA ARG A 26 -3.17 -4.47 -16.07
C ARG A 26 -3.60 -3.63 -14.87
N GLU A 27 -4.05 -2.40 -15.11
CA GLU A 27 -4.45 -1.47 -14.05
C GLU A 27 -5.68 -1.97 -13.28
N ARG A 28 -6.66 -2.53 -14.01
CA ARG A 28 -7.88 -3.08 -13.41
C ARG A 28 -7.61 -4.34 -12.61
N VAL A 29 -6.72 -5.21 -13.07
CA VAL A 29 -6.23 -6.37 -12.30
C VAL A 29 -5.58 -5.93 -10.99
N ASP A 30 -4.76 -4.88 -11.02
CA ASP A 30 -4.10 -4.34 -9.84
C ASP A 30 -5.11 -3.69 -8.87
N GLU A 31 -6.13 -3.00 -9.39
CA GLU A 31 -7.21 -2.41 -8.61
C GLU A 31 -8.06 -3.47 -7.91
N LEU A 32 -8.57 -4.47 -8.65
CA LEU A 32 -9.39 -5.56 -8.10
C LEU A 32 -8.61 -6.37 -7.04
N CYS A 33 -7.35 -6.68 -7.32
CA CYS A 33 -6.49 -7.34 -6.34
C CYS A 33 -6.35 -6.50 -5.07
N ARG A 34 -6.14 -5.19 -5.19
CA ARG A 34 -6.03 -4.28 -4.04
C ARG A 34 -7.35 -4.17 -3.27
N GLN A 35 -8.49 -4.15 -3.95
CA GLN A 35 -9.81 -4.13 -3.31
C GLN A 35 -10.06 -5.36 -2.44
N MET A 36 -9.45 -6.52 -2.74
CA MET A 36 -9.64 -7.75 -1.97
C MET A 36 -8.53 -8.05 -0.95
N THR A 37 -7.37 -7.40 -1.06
CA THR A 37 -6.17 -7.71 -0.24
C THR A 37 -5.74 -6.57 0.66
N ALA A 38 -6.32 -5.39 0.52
CA ALA A 38 -5.92 -4.23 1.31
C ALA A 38 -6.19 -4.43 2.81
N PRO A 39 -5.27 -4.00 3.71
CA PRO A 39 -5.42 -4.17 5.15
C PRO A 39 -6.71 -3.57 5.71
N TRP A 40 -7.11 -2.39 5.23
CA TRP A 40 -8.36 -1.74 5.67
C TRP A 40 -9.61 -2.51 5.24
N VAL A 41 -9.58 -3.20 4.10
CA VAL A 41 -10.70 -4.06 3.67
C VAL A 41 -10.77 -5.29 4.55
N ARG A 42 -9.62 -5.88 4.89
CA ARG A 42 -9.56 -7.03 5.81
C ARG A 42 -10.08 -6.67 7.19
N ASP A 43 -9.69 -5.52 7.73
CA ASP A 43 -10.21 -4.99 8.99
C ASP A 43 -11.72 -4.71 8.92
N GLN A 44 -12.21 -4.19 7.80
CA GLN A 44 -13.62 -3.91 7.60
C GLN A 44 -14.44 -5.20 7.52
N VAL A 45 -13.96 -6.22 6.79
CA VAL A 45 -14.61 -7.54 6.73
C VAL A 45 -14.59 -8.23 8.09
N ALA A 46 -13.52 -8.09 8.86
CA ALA A 46 -13.44 -8.62 10.22
C ALA A 46 -14.46 -7.97 11.17
N LYS A 47 -14.74 -6.67 11.01
CA LYS A 47 -15.68 -5.91 11.86
C LYS A 47 -17.14 -6.02 11.40
N ASP A 48 -17.40 -5.80 10.11
CA ASP A 48 -18.74 -5.63 9.56
C ASP A 48 -19.25 -6.86 8.79
N LYS A 49 -18.43 -7.91 8.61
CA LYS A 49 -18.72 -9.13 7.83
C LYS A 49 -19.24 -8.88 6.40
N LYS A 50 -19.07 -7.65 5.89
CA LYS A 50 -19.45 -7.25 4.53
C LYS A 50 -18.19 -6.98 3.71
N GLY A 51 -17.89 -7.90 2.79
CA GLY A 51 -16.85 -7.75 1.78
C GLY A 51 -16.31 -9.10 1.33
N THR A 52 -15.81 -9.15 0.10
CA THR A 52 -15.20 -10.34 -0.49
C THR A 52 -13.68 -10.26 -0.34
N LEU A 53 -13.10 -11.24 0.34
CA LEU A 53 -11.65 -11.39 0.47
C LEU A 53 -11.14 -12.44 -0.52
N CYS A 54 -9.88 -12.28 -0.93
CA CYS A 54 -9.23 -13.27 -1.78
C CYS A 54 -8.85 -14.49 -0.94
N GLN A 55 -9.53 -15.61 -1.16
CA GLN A 55 -9.28 -16.87 -0.44
C GLN A 55 -7.83 -17.35 -0.58
N HIS A 56 -7.22 -17.17 -1.75
CA HIS A 56 -5.83 -17.56 -2.00
C HIS A 56 -4.82 -16.72 -1.20
N TYR A 57 -5.13 -15.44 -0.98
CA TYR A 57 -4.29 -14.55 -0.19
C TYR A 57 -4.39 -14.86 1.30
N GLU A 58 -5.60 -15.09 1.82
CA GLU A 58 -5.79 -15.46 3.22
C GLU A 58 -5.12 -16.80 3.56
N LYS A 59 -5.23 -17.80 2.67
CA LYS A 59 -4.51 -19.08 2.83
C LYS A 59 -2.99 -18.88 2.85
N TYR A 60 -2.46 -17.99 2.00
CA TYR A 60 -1.04 -17.64 1.99
C TYR A 60 -0.60 -17.02 3.32
N GLU A 61 -1.40 -16.10 3.86
CA GLU A 61 -1.09 -15.45 5.13
C GLU A 61 -1.17 -16.41 6.33
N GLN A 62 -2.16 -17.32 6.32
CA GLN A 62 -2.25 -18.39 7.30
C GLN A 62 -1.03 -19.32 7.25
N ALA A 63 -0.61 -19.74 6.06
CA ALA A 63 0.58 -20.57 5.91
C ALA A 63 1.87 -19.86 6.33
N LEU A 64 1.96 -18.55 6.07
CA LEU A 64 3.06 -17.71 6.55
C LEU A 64 3.10 -17.69 8.09
N SER A 65 1.94 -17.55 8.73
CA SER A 65 1.83 -17.54 10.19
C SER A 65 2.19 -18.88 10.85
N GLN A 66 1.95 -19.99 10.13
CA GLN A 66 2.30 -21.34 10.57
C GLN A 66 3.76 -21.70 10.31
N GLN A 67 4.55 -20.80 9.73
CA GLN A 67 5.99 -20.94 9.51
C GLN A 67 6.38 -22.17 8.67
N SER A 68 5.42 -22.71 7.91
CA SER A 68 5.64 -23.77 6.95
C SER A 68 6.53 -23.25 5.84
N LEU A 69 7.64 -23.93 5.57
CA LEU A 69 8.56 -23.64 4.47
C LEU A 69 7.72 -23.59 3.18
N LEU A 70 7.41 -22.38 2.69
CA LEU A 70 6.45 -22.21 1.60
C LEU A 70 6.84 -23.06 0.38
N LEU A 71 8.13 -23.22 0.10
CA LEU A 71 8.56 -24.15 -0.94
C LEU A 71 9.92 -24.76 -0.58
N GLU A 72 10.11 -26.04 -0.93
CA GLU A 72 11.42 -26.68 -0.95
C GLU A 72 12.32 -25.99 -1.97
N SER A 73 13.63 -26.08 -1.78
CA SER A 73 14.61 -25.49 -2.69
C SER A 73 14.52 -26.10 -4.09
N GLY A 74 14.23 -25.27 -5.09
CA GLY A 74 14.06 -25.68 -6.48
C GLY A 74 14.00 -24.48 -7.43
N VAL A 75 13.91 -24.76 -8.73
CA VAL A 75 13.70 -23.75 -9.76
C VAL A 75 12.20 -23.60 -9.98
N TYR A 76 11.68 -22.40 -9.76
CA TYR A 76 10.26 -22.09 -9.89
C TYR A 76 10.02 -21.11 -11.04
N THR A 77 9.44 -21.62 -12.12
CA THR A 77 8.94 -20.76 -13.19
C THR A 77 7.60 -20.12 -12.82
N ILE A 78 7.18 -19.14 -13.61
CA ILE A 78 5.88 -18.47 -13.45
C ILE A 78 4.72 -19.49 -13.56
N GLU A 79 4.85 -20.45 -14.48
CA GLU A 79 3.87 -21.49 -14.73
C GLU A 79 3.80 -22.48 -13.57
N ASP A 80 4.96 -22.90 -13.04
CA ASP A 80 5.03 -23.82 -11.89
C ASP A 80 4.40 -23.19 -10.65
N LEU A 81 4.67 -21.91 -10.39
CA LEU A 81 4.06 -21.18 -9.27
C LEU A 81 2.54 -21.08 -9.43
N ARG A 82 2.07 -20.85 -10.66
CA ARG A 82 0.64 -20.80 -10.96
C ARG A 82 -0.02 -22.17 -10.78
N ALA A 83 0.63 -23.24 -11.23
CA ALA A 83 0.16 -24.62 -11.04
C ALA A 83 0.05 -24.96 -9.55
N LYS A 84 1.08 -24.67 -8.76
CA LYS A 84 1.07 -24.84 -7.30
C LYS A 84 -0.02 -24.00 -6.61
N GLY A 85 -0.30 -22.79 -7.11
CA GLY A 85 -1.39 -21.95 -6.59
C GLY A 85 -2.79 -22.52 -6.89
N LEU A 86 -2.92 -23.33 -7.94
CA LEU A 86 -4.16 -23.98 -8.37
C LEU A 86 -4.36 -25.37 -7.74
N GLU A 87 -3.29 -26.02 -7.31
CA GLU A 87 -3.35 -27.29 -6.58
C GLU A 87 -4.14 -27.14 -5.27
N GLU A 88 -5.10 -28.04 -5.05
CA GLU A 88 -6.05 -27.97 -3.93
C GLU A 88 -5.39 -28.02 -2.54
N GLY A 89 -4.19 -28.59 -2.44
CA GLY A 89 -3.44 -28.71 -1.19
C GLY A 89 -2.65 -27.46 -0.78
N CYS A 90 -2.29 -26.60 -1.74
CA CYS A 90 -1.37 -25.49 -1.51
C CYS A 90 -2.13 -24.15 -1.53
N GLY A 91 -3.02 -23.93 -2.51
CA GLY A 91 -4.05 -22.88 -2.50
C GLY A 91 -3.59 -21.44 -2.23
N TRP A 92 -2.29 -21.15 -2.24
CA TRP A 92 -1.72 -19.84 -1.94
C TRP A 92 -1.74 -18.91 -3.14
N CYS A 93 -1.70 -17.60 -2.88
CA CYS A 93 -1.52 -16.62 -3.94
C CYS A 93 -0.07 -16.65 -4.46
N PRO A 94 0.17 -17.10 -5.71
CA PRO A 94 1.52 -17.26 -6.24
C PRO A 94 2.26 -15.93 -6.40
N TYR A 95 1.55 -14.82 -6.65
CA TYR A 95 2.17 -13.50 -6.74
C TYR A 95 2.82 -13.07 -5.42
N PHE A 96 2.10 -13.23 -4.30
CA PHE A 96 2.62 -12.87 -2.98
C PHE A 96 3.66 -13.88 -2.48
N ALA A 97 3.46 -15.16 -2.77
CA ALA A 97 4.46 -16.20 -2.49
C ALA A 97 5.77 -15.92 -3.22
N ALA A 98 5.74 -15.67 -4.54
CA ALA A 98 6.92 -15.31 -5.34
C ALA A 98 7.63 -14.09 -4.76
N ARG A 99 6.89 -13.03 -4.41
CA ARG A 99 7.45 -11.81 -3.83
C ARG A 99 8.17 -12.04 -2.50
N ARG A 100 7.70 -12.98 -1.68
CA ARG A 100 8.39 -13.37 -0.43
C ARG A 100 9.61 -14.25 -0.71
N LEU A 101 9.52 -15.16 -1.67
CA LEU A 101 10.63 -16.04 -2.06
C LEU A 101 11.81 -15.28 -2.67
N ILE A 102 11.61 -14.07 -3.18
CA ILE A 102 12.70 -13.19 -3.63
C ILE A 102 13.77 -12.99 -2.56
N GLN A 103 13.37 -12.85 -1.29
CA GLN A 103 14.32 -12.61 -0.20
C GLN A 103 15.09 -13.86 0.23
N ALA A 104 14.57 -15.04 -0.10
CA ALA A 104 15.17 -16.32 0.25
C ALA A 104 15.85 -17.00 -0.95
N SER A 105 15.69 -16.47 -2.16
CA SER A 105 16.19 -17.10 -3.38
C SER A 105 17.60 -16.62 -3.72
N SER A 106 18.37 -17.53 -4.32
CA SER A 106 19.74 -17.26 -4.77
C SER A 106 19.76 -16.66 -6.19
N VAL A 107 18.73 -16.96 -6.99
CA VAL A 107 18.58 -16.44 -8.36
C VAL A 107 17.18 -15.89 -8.53
N VAL A 108 17.06 -14.65 -8.97
CA VAL A 108 15.79 -13.99 -9.23
C VAL A 108 15.74 -13.53 -10.67
N VAL A 109 14.70 -13.93 -11.39
CA VAL A 109 14.44 -13.46 -12.76
C VAL A 109 13.34 -12.42 -12.73
N LEU A 110 13.66 -11.22 -13.19
CA LEU A 110 12.80 -10.03 -13.13
C LEU A 110 12.77 -9.31 -14.46
N ASN A 111 11.74 -8.49 -14.67
CA ASN A 111 11.72 -7.50 -15.74
C ASN A 111 12.44 -6.21 -15.30
N TYR A 112 13.05 -5.49 -16.25
CA TYR A 112 13.70 -4.19 -16.08
C TYR A 112 12.92 -3.22 -15.19
N GLN A 113 11.60 -3.13 -15.37
CA GLN A 113 10.74 -2.23 -14.61
C GLN A 113 10.82 -2.45 -13.08
N TYR A 114 11.09 -3.67 -12.62
CA TYR A 114 11.17 -3.96 -11.18
C TYR A 114 12.47 -3.48 -10.54
N VAL A 115 13.50 -3.23 -11.35
CA VAL A 115 14.82 -2.74 -10.90
C VAL A 115 14.93 -1.24 -11.12
N LEU A 116 14.49 -0.76 -12.28
CA LEU A 116 14.68 0.63 -12.72
C LEU A 116 13.57 1.59 -12.28
N ASP A 117 12.31 1.13 -12.12
CA ASP A 117 11.25 2.01 -11.62
C ASP A 117 11.40 2.19 -10.10
N PRO A 118 11.67 3.41 -9.60
CA PRO A 118 11.85 3.65 -8.18
C PRO A 118 10.61 3.33 -7.35
N LYS A 119 9.40 3.40 -7.93
CA LYS A 119 8.16 3.06 -7.24
C LYS A 119 8.04 1.56 -7.00
N VAL A 120 8.41 0.77 -8.01
CA VAL A 120 8.28 -0.68 -7.98
C VAL A 120 9.42 -1.32 -7.23
N SER A 121 10.66 -0.84 -7.44
CA SER A 121 11.87 -1.32 -6.77
C SER A 121 11.81 -1.16 -5.25
N LEU A 122 11.30 -0.01 -4.77
CA LEU A 122 11.06 0.21 -3.34
C LEU A 122 9.98 -0.73 -2.79
N ALA A 123 8.92 -0.97 -3.55
CA ALA A 123 7.82 -1.83 -3.13
C ALA A 123 8.24 -3.30 -3.09
N SER A 124 9.02 -3.78 -4.05
CA SER A 124 9.47 -5.17 -4.10
C SER A 124 10.56 -5.50 -3.08
N GLN A 125 11.07 -4.51 -2.33
CA GLN A 125 12.18 -4.67 -1.37
C GLN A 125 13.42 -5.29 -2.05
N LEU A 126 13.52 -5.15 -3.37
CA LEU A 126 14.61 -5.67 -4.22
C LEU A 126 15.82 -4.74 -4.25
N GLY A 127 15.75 -3.62 -3.53
CA GLY A 127 16.86 -2.75 -3.24
C GLY A 127 16.83 -2.41 -1.75
N GLY A 128 17.98 -2.56 -1.09
CA GLY A 128 18.25 -1.79 0.13
C GLY A 128 17.96 -0.30 -0.14
N ALA A 129 17.70 0.45 0.93
CA ALA A 129 17.41 1.89 0.83
C ALA A 129 18.33 2.56 -0.20
N PRO A 130 17.80 3.39 -1.12
CA PRO A 130 18.62 3.99 -2.16
C PRO A 130 19.72 4.81 -1.51
N SER A 131 20.94 4.30 -1.53
CA SER A 131 22.15 5.05 -1.23
C SER A 131 22.42 5.98 -2.41
N LEU A 132 21.58 7.00 -2.55
CA LEU A 132 21.88 8.16 -3.38
C LEU A 132 23.19 8.78 -2.84
N PRO A 133 24.24 8.93 -3.67
CA PRO A 133 25.43 9.66 -3.29
C PRO A 133 25.06 11.15 -3.20
N GLY A 134 24.60 11.58 -2.02
CA GLY A 134 24.23 12.98 -1.76
C GLY A 134 23.20 13.22 -0.67
N ALA A 135 22.44 12.20 -0.23
CA ALA A 135 21.39 12.36 0.78
C ALA A 135 21.83 11.96 2.21
N GLY A 136 23.09 12.15 2.56
CA GLY A 136 23.67 11.67 3.83
C GLY A 136 24.70 12.58 4.51
N ALA A 137 24.89 13.82 4.05
CA ALA A 137 25.76 14.77 4.76
C ALA A 137 24.94 15.52 5.83
N ASN A 138 24.93 14.97 7.04
CA ASN A 138 24.62 15.61 8.34
C ASN A 138 23.61 14.86 9.20
N LYS A 139 23.94 13.63 9.63
CA LYS A 139 23.52 13.15 10.95
C LYS A 139 24.67 12.39 11.61
N GLY A 140 25.42 13.10 12.45
CA GLY A 140 26.43 12.53 13.36
C GLY A 140 25.76 11.75 14.49
N GLY A 141 25.16 10.61 14.17
CA GLY A 141 24.61 9.64 15.12
C GLY A 141 25.30 8.28 14.95
N PRO A 142 25.43 7.49 16.04
CA PRO A 142 26.19 6.25 16.03
C PRO A 142 25.53 5.22 15.11
N ARG A 143 26.28 4.80 14.08
CA ARG A 143 26.16 3.54 13.30
C ARG A 143 24.85 2.77 13.54
N ALA A 144 23.78 3.20 12.88
CA ALA A 144 22.67 2.28 12.61
C ALA A 144 23.22 1.24 11.63
N GLN A 145 23.34 0.00 12.11
CA GLN A 145 23.67 -1.18 11.34
C GLN A 145 22.79 -1.24 10.08
N LEU A 146 23.31 -0.77 8.95
CA LEU A 146 22.82 -1.22 7.66
C LEU A 146 23.14 -2.71 7.61
N SER A 147 22.11 -3.55 7.58
CA SER A 147 22.23 -4.95 7.25
C SER A 147 23.13 -5.05 6.01
N GLU A 148 24.27 -5.71 6.15
CA GLU A 148 25.16 -6.06 5.04
C GLU A 148 24.36 -6.93 4.08
N THR A 149 23.66 -6.32 3.13
CA THR A 149 23.10 -7.03 2.00
C THR A 149 24.28 -7.57 1.22
N GLU A 150 24.39 -8.89 1.12
CA GLU A 150 25.44 -9.55 0.35
C GLU A 150 25.54 -8.96 -1.07
N PRO A 151 26.75 -8.87 -1.64
CA PRO A 151 26.95 -8.30 -2.96
C PRO A 151 26.10 -9.06 -3.98
N SER A 152 25.05 -8.40 -4.48
CA SER A 152 24.15 -8.97 -5.47
C SER A 152 24.70 -8.70 -6.87
N ILE A 153 24.75 -9.73 -7.71
CA ILE A 153 25.14 -9.60 -9.11
C ILE A 153 23.87 -9.39 -9.93
N VAL A 154 23.76 -8.22 -10.57
CA VAL A 154 22.65 -7.92 -11.48
C VAL A 154 23.14 -8.13 -12.90
N VAL A 155 22.44 -8.99 -13.64
CA VAL A 155 22.70 -9.25 -15.06
C VAL A 155 21.53 -8.70 -15.87
N PHE A 156 21.81 -7.75 -16.75
CA PHE A 156 20.84 -7.26 -17.72
C PHE A 156 20.98 -8.05 -19.02
N ASP A 157 19.89 -8.72 -19.40
CA ASP A 157 19.80 -9.48 -20.64
C ASP A 157 19.05 -8.67 -21.71
N GLU A 158 19.60 -8.55 -22.92
CA GLU A 158 19.08 -7.66 -23.98
C GLU A 158 19.03 -6.17 -23.58
N ALA A 159 20.13 -5.66 -23.01
CA ALA A 159 20.23 -4.30 -22.44
C ALA A 159 20.19 -3.14 -23.47
N HIS A 160 19.91 -3.40 -24.74
CA HIS A 160 19.88 -2.36 -25.78
C HIS A 160 18.71 -1.37 -25.62
N ASN A 161 17.63 -1.76 -24.93
CA ASN A 161 16.45 -0.91 -24.69
C ASN A 161 16.44 -0.23 -23.31
N ILE A 162 17.55 -0.29 -22.57
CA ILE A 162 17.57 0.21 -21.19
C ILE A 162 17.27 1.70 -21.09
N ASP A 163 17.74 2.48 -22.07
CA ASP A 163 17.54 3.93 -22.13
C ASP A 163 16.06 4.29 -22.28
N ASP A 164 15.36 3.61 -23.19
CA ASP A 164 13.92 3.79 -23.40
C ASP A 164 13.13 3.45 -22.13
N VAL A 165 13.47 2.35 -21.45
CA VAL A 165 12.81 1.97 -20.19
C VAL A 165 13.07 3.01 -19.09
N CYS A 166 14.27 3.58 -19.03
CA CYS A 166 14.59 4.65 -18.07
C CYS A 166 13.80 5.93 -18.37
N ILE A 167 13.73 6.32 -19.65
CA ILE A 167 12.96 7.49 -20.11
C ILE A 167 11.49 7.30 -19.75
N GLU A 168 10.90 6.14 -20.03
CA GLU A 168 9.50 5.86 -19.71
C GLU A 168 9.22 5.87 -18.20
N SER A 169 10.11 5.28 -17.40
CA SER A 169 9.93 5.17 -15.94
C SER A 169 9.97 6.53 -15.22
N MET A 170 10.74 7.49 -15.76
CA MET A 170 10.86 8.84 -15.21
C MET A 170 9.95 9.87 -15.87
N SER A 171 9.38 9.56 -17.04
CA SER A 171 8.53 10.49 -17.79
C SER A 171 7.06 10.41 -17.36
N VAL A 172 6.44 11.57 -17.16
CA VAL A 172 4.99 11.68 -16.91
C VAL A 172 4.34 12.55 -17.97
N LYS A 173 3.41 11.97 -18.73
CA LYS A 173 2.62 12.69 -19.75
C LYS A 173 1.33 13.28 -19.15
N LEU A 174 1.26 14.60 -19.08
CA LEU A 174 0.10 15.36 -18.60
C LEU A 174 -0.72 15.88 -19.78
N ASN A 175 -2.01 15.56 -19.80
CA ASN A 175 -2.97 16.04 -20.80
C ASN A 175 -4.06 16.87 -20.14
N ARG A 176 -4.68 17.80 -20.90
CA ARG A 176 -5.81 18.62 -20.46
C ARG A 176 -6.94 17.75 -19.86
N GLN A 177 -7.29 16.66 -20.54
CA GLN A 177 -8.31 15.70 -20.09
C GLN A 177 -7.96 15.07 -18.72
N LYS A 178 -6.70 14.69 -18.48
CA LYS A 178 -6.26 14.14 -17.19
C LYS A 178 -6.38 15.17 -16.07
N LEU A 179 -6.09 16.46 -16.36
CA LEU A 179 -6.25 17.53 -15.38
C LEU A 179 -7.71 17.85 -15.08
N ASP A 180 -8.59 17.77 -16.07
CA ASP A 180 -10.04 17.94 -15.86
C ASP A 180 -10.63 16.78 -15.05
N GLN A 181 -10.23 15.53 -15.34
CA GLN A 181 -10.55 14.37 -14.51
C GLN A 181 -10.01 14.52 -13.07
N SER A 182 -8.78 14.99 -12.91
CA SER A 182 -8.17 15.23 -11.60
C SER A 182 -8.97 16.26 -10.78
N SER A 183 -9.47 17.32 -11.42
CA SER A 183 -10.34 18.30 -10.78
C SER A 183 -11.65 17.67 -10.30
N GLY A 184 -12.27 16.79 -11.10
CA GLY A 184 -13.46 16.06 -10.70
C GLY A 184 -13.20 15.12 -9.52
N ASN A 185 -12.07 14.41 -9.54
CA ASN A 185 -11.65 13.53 -8.45
C ASN A 185 -11.40 14.31 -7.15
N LEU A 186 -10.82 15.51 -7.22
CA LEU A 186 -10.66 16.39 -6.05
C LEU A 186 -11.98 16.88 -5.47
N THR A 187 -13.02 17.05 -6.29
CA THR A 187 -14.36 17.38 -5.80
C THR A 187 -14.99 16.19 -5.08
N LYS A 188 -14.89 14.99 -5.67
CA LYS A 188 -15.36 13.74 -5.04
C LYS A 188 -14.66 13.48 -3.72
N LEU A 189 -13.33 13.65 -3.67
CA LEU A 189 -12.56 13.46 -2.45
C LEU A 189 -12.99 14.45 -1.35
N ASN A 190 -13.30 15.69 -1.72
CA ASN A 190 -13.80 16.68 -0.77
C ASN A 190 -15.14 16.26 -0.18
N SER A 191 -16.09 15.80 -1.01
CA SER A 191 -17.39 15.33 -0.52
C SER A 191 -17.28 14.09 0.38
N GLU A 192 -16.32 13.19 0.10
CA GLU A 192 -16.06 12.01 0.93
C GLU A 192 -15.46 12.38 2.28
N ILE A 193 -14.55 13.36 2.33
CA ILE A 193 -14.02 13.90 3.59
C ILE A 193 -15.13 14.58 4.40
N ASP A 194 -15.99 15.36 3.74
CA ASP A 194 -17.13 16.00 4.40
C ASP A 194 -18.14 14.97 4.93
N ARG A 195 -18.26 13.80 4.28
CA ARG A 195 -19.07 12.68 4.78
C ARG A 195 -18.42 12.02 5.98
N MET A 196 -17.15 11.62 5.88
CA MET A 196 -16.41 10.98 6.98
C MET A 196 -16.35 11.86 8.23
N LYS A 197 -16.14 13.17 8.07
CA LYS A 197 -16.17 14.11 9.20
C LYS A 197 -17.53 14.15 9.91
N ARG A 198 -18.63 14.09 9.15
CA ARG A 198 -19.99 14.08 9.72
C ARG A 198 -20.26 12.76 10.45
N GLU A 199 -19.85 11.64 9.87
CA GLU A 199 -19.97 10.31 10.48
C GLU A 199 -19.12 10.19 11.75
N ASP A 200 -17.84 10.59 11.71
CA ASP A 200 -16.95 10.56 12.86
C ASP A 200 -17.40 11.52 13.97
N ALA A 201 -17.82 12.74 13.63
CA ALA A 201 -18.35 13.69 14.62
C ALA A 201 -19.62 13.15 15.29
N SER A 202 -20.54 12.56 14.53
CA SER A 202 -21.75 11.93 15.07
C SER A 202 -21.40 10.76 15.98
N ARG A 203 -20.50 9.86 15.54
CA ARG A 203 -20.08 8.69 16.29
C ARG A 203 -19.36 9.07 17.59
N LEU A 204 -18.49 10.08 17.55
CA LEU A 204 -17.79 10.58 18.73
C LEU A 204 -18.77 11.19 19.74
N GLN A 205 -19.78 11.94 19.25
CA GLN A 205 -20.84 12.49 20.09
C GLN A 205 -21.72 11.40 20.71
N ASP A 206 -22.01 10.33 19.98
CA ASP A 206 -22.81 9.20 20.49
C ASP A 206 -22.06 8.39 21.55
N GLU A 207 -20.77 8.10 21.35
CA GLU A 207 -19.92 7.43 22.35
C GLU A 207 -19.72 8.31 23.59
N TYR A 208 -19.52 9.61 23.40
CA TYR A 208 -19.45 10.56 24.50
C TYR A 208 -20.78 10.59 25.29
N ARG A 209 -21.92 10.64 24.60
CA ARG A 209 -23.25 10.60 25.24
C ARG A 209 -23.49 9.30 26.01
N ARG A 210 -23.07 8.15 25.45
CA ARG A 210 -23.12 6.85 26.14
C ARG A 210 -22.24 6.82 27.37
N LEU A 211 -21.02 7.34 27.29
CA LEU A 211 -20.07 7.39 28.40
C LEU A 211 -20.61 8.28 29.54
N VAL A 212 -21.13 9.47 29.21
CA VAL A 212 -21.75 10.37 30.19
C VAL A 212 -22.98 9.73 30.85
N GLN A 213 -23.85 9.05 30.08
CA GLN A 213 -24.98 8.31 30.64
C GLN A 213 -24.54 7.16 31.54
N GLY A 214 -23.50 6.41 31.16
CA GLY A 214 -22.96 5.31 31.96
C GLY A 214 -22.35 5.79 33.27
N LEU A 215 -21.64 6.92 33.25
CA LEU A 215 -21.03 7.51 34.44
C LEU A 215 -22.08 8.13 35.39
N GLN A 216 -23.19 8.68 34.85
CA GLN A 216 -24.35 9.10 35.65
C GLN A 216 -25.06 7.90 36.31
N GLN A 217 -25.26 6.81 35.57
CA GLN A 217 -25.91 5.59 36.10
C GLN A 217 -25.05 4.88 37.16
N ALA A 218 -23.72 4.94 37.03
CA ALA A 218 -22.78 4.40 38.02
C ALA A 218 -22.67 5.28 39.29
N GLY A 219 -23.37 6.41 39.36
CA GLY A 219 -23.38 7.32 40.53
C GLY A 219 -22.03 8.00 40.81
N GLN A 220 -21.09 7.97 39.87
CA GLN A 220 -19.75 8.55 40.04
C GLN A 220 -19.70 10.05 39.72
N ILE A 221 -20.75 10.61 39.09
CA ILE A 221 -20.79 12.00 38.65
C ILE A 221 -22.16 12.61 38.95
N ASP A 222 -22.17 13.77 39.61
CA ASP A 222 -23.38 14.55 39.86
C ASP A 222 -23.90 15.23 38.58
N ALA A 223 -25.21 15.51 38.49
CA ALA A 223 -25.84 16.09 37.30
C ALA A 223 -25.18 17.41 36.85
N GLN A 224 -24.68 18.21 37.80
CA GLN A 224 -23.98 19.48 37.54
C GLN A 224 -22.55 19.29 36.98
N VAL A 225 -21.89 18.17 37.26
CA VAL A 225 -20.53 17.87 36.76
C VAL A 225 -20.60 17.24 35.36
N ALA A 226 -21.65 16.48 35.07
CA ALA A 226 -21.95 15.98 33.72
C ALA A 226 -22.21 17.13 32.72
N GLU A 227 -22.84 18.21 33.17
CA GLU A 227 -23.08 19.41 32.36
C GLU A 227 -21.78 20.20 32.08
N ARG A 228 -20.83 20.20 33.02
CA ARG A 228 -19.50 20.83 32.82
C ARG A 228 -18.57 20.02 31.91
N LEU A 229 -18.69 18.69 31.93
CA LEU A 229 -17.92 17.81 31.05
C LEU A 229 -18.35 17.91 29.59
N SER A 230 -19.54 18.47 29.30
CA SER A 230 -20.13 18.61 27.96
C SER A 230 -19.39 19.57 27.02
N SER A 231 -18.32 20.20 27.49
CA SER A 231 -17.48 21.07 26.68
C SER A 231 -16.35 20.27 26.01
N PRO A 232 -16.33 20.16 24.67
CA PRO A 232 -15.30 19.42 23.96
C PRO A 232 -14.06 20.31 23.83
N VAL A 233 -13.19 20.31 24.85
CA VAL A 233 -11.82 20.82 24.65
C VAL A 233 -10.96 19.61 24.34
N LEU A 234 -10.80 19.34 23.04
CA LEU A 234 -9.75 18.43 22.57
C LEU A 234 -8.40 19.09 22.85
N PRO A 235 -7.47 18.44 23.56
CA PRO A 235 -6.09 18.91 23.67
C PRO A 235 -5.43 18.92 22.29
N GLU A 236 -4.80 20.04 21.92
CA GLU A 236 -4.13 20.22 20.63
C GLU A 236 -2.88 19.33 20.44
N ASP A 237 -2.50 18.55 21.46
CA ASP A 237 -1.17 17.93 21.59
C ASP A 237 -1.08 16.44 21.25
N LEU A 238 -2.10 15.83 20.64
CA LEU A 238 -2.08 14.40 20.28
C LEU A 238 -1.59 14.09 18.86
N VAL A 239 -0.73 14.92 18.27
CA VAL A 239 -0.12 14.61 16.96
C VAL A 239 1.38 14.94 16.95
N ASN A 240 2.16 14.06 17.57
CA ASN A 240 3.56 13.90 17.22
C ASN A 240 3.64 13.03 15.96
N GLU A 241 4.08 13.62 14.84
CA GLU A 241 5.09 13.08 13.90
C GLU A 241 5.03 13.68 12.47
N ALA A 242 6.25 13.90 11.93
CA ALA A 242 6.74 13.97 10.55
C ALA A 242 6.02 14.75 9.41
N ILE A 243 4.96 15.53 9.64
CA ILE A 243 4.32 16.34 8.57
C ILE A 243 4.22 17.82 8.97
N PRO A 244 4.65 18.79 8.13
CA PRO A 244 4.52 20.22 8.42
C PRO A 244 3.06 20.60 8.74
N GLY A 245 2.84 21.31 9.85
CA GLY A 245 1.52 21.58 10.44
C GLY A 245 0.46 22.19 9.51
N ASN A 246 0.86 22.87 8.44
CA ASN A 246 -0.04 23.50 7.47
C ASN A 246 -0.72 22.52 6.48
N ILE A 247 -0.26 21.27 6.39
CA ILE A 247 -0.83 20.23 5.49
C ILE A 247 -1.50 19.11 6.31
N ARG A 248 -1.51 19.24 7.65
CA ARG A 248 -2.03 18.25 8.59
C ARG A 248 -3.53 17.99 8.44
N ARG A 249 -4.31 18.96 7.97
CA ARG A 249 -5.75 18.79 7.70
C ARG A 249 -5.95 18.44 6.22
N ALA A 250 -6.75 17.41 5.96
CA ALA A 250 -7.09 16.96 4.61
C ALA A 250 -7.64 18.09 3.72
N GLU A 251 -8.31 19.09 4.31
CA GLU A 251 -8.80 20.29 3.63
C GLU A 251 -7.69 21.16 3.05
N HIS A 252 -6.61 21.40 3.82
CA HIS A 252 -5.48 22.20 3.37
C HIS A 252 -4.70 21.46 2.27
N PHE A 253 -4.58 20.14 2.37
CA PHE A 253 -3.99 19.31 1.33
C PHE A 253 -4.81 19.36 0.02
N ILE A 254 -6.14 19.23 0.10
CA ILE A 254 -7.01 19.38 -1.08
C ILE A 254 -6.94 20.79 -1.66
N GLY A 255 -6.89 21.81 -0.80
CA GLY A 255 -6.71 23.20 -1.23
C GLY A 255 -5.41 23.40 -2.01
N LEU A 256 -4.31 22.81 -1.53
CA LEU A 256 -3.02 22.81 -2.22
C LEU A 256 -3.08 22.06 -3.56
N LEU A 257 -3.66 20.86 -3.59
CA LEU A 257 -3.81 20.08 -4.82
C LEU A 257 -4.68 20.79 -5.86
N ARG A 258 -5.77 21.45 -5.44
CA ARG A 258 -6.59 22.28 -6.34
C ARG A 258 -5.80 23.43 -6.92
N ARG A 259 -4.99 24.13 -6.11
CA ARG A 259 -4.09 25.19 -6.59
C ARG A 259 -3.07 24.65 -7.59
N LEU A 260 -2.46 23.50 -7.30
CA LEU A 260 -1.50 22.85 -8.19
C LEU A 260 -2.15 22.45 -9.53
N VAL A 261 -3.32 21.81 -9.51
CA VAL A 261 -4.04 21.43 -10.74
C VAL A 261 -4.43 22.66 -11.54
N ASN A 262 -4.91 23.73 -10.90
CA ASN A 262 -5.24 24.98 -11.58
C ASN A 262 -4.00 25.66 -12.18
N PHE A 263 -2.87 25.64 -11.47
CA PHE A 263 -1.59 26.13 -11.98
C PHE A 263 -1.14 25.35 -13.21
N LEU A 264 -1.17 24.01 -13.15
CA LEU A 264 -0.81 23.15 -14.28
C LEU A 264 -1.76 23.35 -15.46
N LYS A 265 -3.06 23.52 -15.23
CA LYS A 265 -4.04 23.86 -16.30
C LYS A 265 -3.76 25.21 -16.95
N ALA A 266 -3.30 26.19 -16.18
CA ALA A 266 -2.94 27.51 -16.69
C ALA A 266 -1.62 27.47 -17.49
N TYR A 267 -0.69 26.61 -17.09
CA TYR A 267 0.62 26.43 -17.74
C TYR A 267 0.55 25.59 -19.02
N LEU A 268 -0.39 24.64 -19.11
CA LEU A 268 -0.69 23.84 -20.32
C LEU A 268 -1.56 24.58 -21.35
N ARG A 269 -1.61 25.91 -21.30
CA ARG A 269 -2.27 26.74 -22.33
C ARG A 269 -1.44 26.79 -23.60
#